data_AF-A0A535CR56-F1
#
_entry.id   AF-A0A535CR56-F1
#
_cell.length_a   1.000
_cell.length_b   1.000
_cell.length_c   1.000
_cell.angle_alpha   90.00
_cell.angle_beta   90.00
_cell.angle_gamma   90.00
#
_symmetry.space_group_name_H-M   'P 1'
#
loop_
_entity.id
_entity.type
_entity.pdbx_description
1 polymer ?
#
loop_
_entity_poly.entity_id
_entity_poly.type
_entity_poly.pdbx_seq_one_letter_code
_entity_poly.pdbx_strand_id
1 'polypeptide(L)' 'MDAYDDPTAEKDLGVYSSTYGLPACTAANGCFRKVNQNGVQGSYPQKNAGWALEIALDVETTHQICQNCSIL' A
#
# COMPACT_ATOMS: atom_id res chain seq x y z
N MET A 1 -8.92 -3.81 -3.64
CA MET A 1 -9.50 -5.01 -2.98
C MET A 1 -8.83 -6.19 -3.63
N ASP A 2 -7.77 -6.66 -3.00
CA ASP A 2 -6.87 -7.65 -3.60
C ASP A 2 -7.09 -9.03 -3.02
N ALA A 3 -6.83 -10.06 -3.83
CA ALA A 3 -7.14 -11.44 -3.46
C ALA A 3 -6.16 -12.03 -2.44
N TYR A 4 -4.96 -11.44 -2.30
CA TYR A 4 -3.88 -11.90 -1.45
C TYR A 4 -3.24 -10.74 -0.71
N ASP A 5 -2.38 -11.08 0.26
CA ASP A 5 -1.74 -10.09 1.09
C ASP A 5 -0.40 -9.62 0.54
N ASP A 6 -0.13 -8.32 0.67
CA ASP A 6 1.22 -7.78 0.63
C ASP A 6 1.64 -7.29 2.03
N PRO A 7 2.40 -8.10 2.79
CA PRO A 7 2.88 -7.72 4.11
C PRO A 7 3.84 -6.53 4.12
N THR A 8 4.49 -6.20 2.99
CA THR A 8 5.54 -5.17 2.91
C THR A 8 5.10 -3.87 2.25
N ALA A 9 3.83 -3.77 1.80
CA ALA A 9 3.28 -2.61 1.08
C ALA A 9 3.69 -1.23 1.63
N GLU A 10 3.53 -0.97 2.94
CA GLU A 10 3.91 0.33 3.53
C GLU A 10 5.42 0.60 3.47
N LYS A 11 6.23 -0.44 3.69
CA LYS A 11 7.69 -0.32 3.63
C LYS A 11 8.13 -0.05 2.20
N ASP A 12 7.57 -0.77 1.24
CA ASP A 12 7.92 -0.67 -0.17
C ASP A 12 7.47 0.70 -0.73
N LEU A 13 6.26 1.16 -0.37
CA LEU A 13 5.78 2.52 -0.64
C LEU A 13 6.70 3.59 -0.03
N GLY A 14 7.26 3.36 1.15
CA GLY A 14 8.24 4.25 1.78
C GLY A 14 9.56 4.35 1.01
N VAL A 15 10.05 3.22 0.48
CA VAL A 15 11.22 3.19 -0.41
C VAL A 15 10.90 3.93 -1.70
N TYR A 16 9.79 3.60 -2.36
CA TYR A 16 9.32 4.24 -3.59
C TYR A 16 9.20 5.76 -3.43
N SER A 17 8.53 6.21 -2.37
CA SER A 17 8.36 7.65 -2.08
C SER A 17 9.71 8.35 -1.90
N SER A 18 10.65 7.71 -1.20
CA SER A 18 12.00 8.25 -1.01
C SER A 18 12.79 8.30 -2.32
N THR A 19 12.65 7.27 -3.16
CA THR A 19 13.33 7.18 -4.47
C THR A 19 12.87 8.29 -5.43
N TYR A 20 11.58 8.61 -5.42
CA TYR A 20 10.98 9.58 -6.35
C TYR A 20 10.70 10.97 -5.73
N GLY A 21 11.11 11.20 -4.48
CA GLY A 21 10.92 12.50 -3.81
C GLY A 21 9.47 12.84 -3.50
N LEU A 22 8.62 11.83 -3.30
CA LEU A 22 7.22 12.00 -2.93
C LEU A 22 7.09 12.19 -1.40
N PRO A 23 6.02 12.86 -0.92
CA PRO A 23 5.71 12.91 0.50
C PRO A 23 5.56 11.50 1.10
N ALA A 24 5.90 11.35 2.39
CA ALA A 24 5.70 10.08 3.07
C ALA A 24 4.21 9.71 3.13
N CYS A 25 3.86 8.49 2.77
CA CYS A 25 2.52 7.94 2.91
C CYS A 25 2.57 6.72 3.86
N THR A 26 2.10 6.89 5.10
CA THR A 26 2.24 5.88 6.15
C THR A 26 0.93 5.68 6.91
N ALA A 27 0.82 4.59 7.67
CA ALA A 27 -0.27 4.41 8.62
C ALA A 27 -0.23 5.46 9.73
N ALA A 28 0.98 5.86 10.16
CA ALA A 28 1.17 6.83 11.23
C ALA A 28 0.66 8.24 10.87
N ASN A 29 0.79 8.66 9.61
CA ASN A 29 0.28 9.95 9.14
C ASN A 29 -1.12 9.87 8.51
N GLY A 30 -1.75 8.69 8.52
CA GLY A 30 -3.10 8.47 8.01
C GLY A 30 -3.22 8.43 6.49
N CYS A 31 -2.12 8.49 5.75
CA CYS A 31 -2.14 8.40 4.30
C CYS A 31 -2.39 6.97 3.83
N PHE A 32 -1.80 5.96 4.48
CA PHE A 32 -1.93 4.56 4.08
C PHE A 32 -2.73 3.76 5.12
N ARG A 33 -3.70 2.96 4.68
CA ARG A 33 -4.48 2.11 5.58
C ARG A 33 -4.81 0.76 4.97
N LYS A 34 -3.96 -0.23 5.22
CA LYS A 34 -4.25 -1.62 4.84
C LYS A 34 -5.45 -2.22 5.58
N VAL A 35 -6.40 -2.79 4.84
CA VAL A 35 -7.57 -3.52 5.37
C VAL A 35 -7.85 -4.80 4.60
N ASN A 36 -8.59 -5.73 5.20
CA ASN A 36 -9.09 -6.92 4.52
C ASN A 36 -10.39 -6.64 3.74
N GLN A 37 -10.97 -7.68 3.12
CA GLN A 37 -12.17 -7.59 2.29
C GLN A 37 -13.42 -7.07 3.02
N ASN A 38 -13.43 -7.12 4.36
CA ASN A 38 -14.51 -6.60 5.20
C ASN A 38 -14.22 -5.17 5.70
N GLY A 39 -13.12 -4.55 5.26
CA GLY A 39 -12.72 -3.21 5.67
C GLY A 39 -12.12 -3.12 7.08
N VAL A 40 -11.75 -4.26 7.68
CA VAL A 40 -11.11 -4.31 9.01
C VAL A 40 -9.61 -4.55 8.89
N GLN A 41 -8.84 -4.03 9.85
CA GLN A 41 -7.41 -4.29 9.92
C GLN A 41 -7.14 -5.71 10.46
N GLY A 42 -6.20 -6.41 9.86
CA GLY A 42 -5.83 -7.78 10.23
C GLY A 42 -6.67 -8.86 9.54
N SER A 43 -6.41 -10.12 9.91
CA SER A 43 -7.00 -11.30 9.25
C SER A 43 -6.86 -11.26 7.72
N TYR A 44 -5.69 -10.82 7.26
CA TYR A 44 -5.39 -10.72 5.84
C TYR A 44 -5.30 -12.12 5.20
N PRO A 45 -5.59 -12.25 3.90
CA PRO A 45 -5.33 -13.48 3.16
C PRO A 45 -3.85 -13.88 3.19
N GLN A 46 -3.52 -15.06 2.68
CA GLN A 46 -2.11 -15.48 2.57
C GLN A 46 -1.35 -14.56 1.60
N LYS A 47 -0.03 -14.44 1.78
CA LYS A 47 0.83 -13.76 0.81
C LYS A 47 0.90 -14.56 -0.50
N ASN A 48 0.85 -13.86 -1.63
CA ASN A 48 1.23 -14.40 -2.92
C ASN A 48 2.20 -13.41 -3.60
N ALA A 49 3.32 -13.90 -4.14
CA ALA A 49 4.36 -13.03 -4.67
C ALA A 49 3.93 -12.23 -5.92
N GLY A 50 3.12 -12.82 -6.80
CA GLY A 50 2.63 -12.12 -8.00
C GLY A 50 1.62 -11.03 -7.63
N TRP A 51 0.72 -11.32 -6.69
CA TRP A 51 -0.20 -10.32 -6.18
C TRP A 51 0.49 -9.23 -5.36
N ALA A 52 1.52 -9.55 -4.59
CA ALA A 52 2.29 -8.54 -3.87
C ALA A 52 2.96 -7.54 -4.83
N LEU A 53 3.46 -8.03 -5.97
CA LEU A 53 3.99 -7.15 -7.03
C LEU A 53 2.91 -6.25 -7.61
N GLU A 54 1.72 -6.79 -7.89
CA GLU A 54 0.60 -6.00 -8.41
C GLU A 54 0.11 -4.95 -7.40
N ILE A 55 -0.04 -5.33 -6.12
CA ILE A 55 -0.44 -4.42 -5.04
C ILE A 55 0.57 -3.28 -4.90
N ALA A 56 1.87 -3.58 -4.95
CA ALA A 56 2.90 -2.56 -4.94
C ALA A 56 2.75 -1.59 -6.13
N LEU A 57 2.54 -2.12 -7.35
CA LEU A 57 2.29 -1.31 -8.55
C LEU A 57 1.09 -0.38 -8.38
N ASP A 58 -0.04 -0.90 -7.88
CA ASP A 58 -1.27 -0.14 -7.68
C ASP A 58 -1.07 1.01 -6.67
N VAL A 59 -0.53 0.68 -5.49
CA VAL A 59 -0.36 1.62 -4.37
C VAL A 59 0.67 2.70 -4.71
N GLU A 60 1.81 2.32 -5.28
CA GLU A 60 2.90 3.25 -5.62
C GLU A 60 2.50 4.20 -6.75
N THR A 61 1.87 3.68 -7.81
CA THR A 61 1.41 4.51 -8.93
C THR A 61 0.30 5.46 -8.50
N THR A 62 -0.63 5.01 -7.65
CA THR A 62 -1.68 5.86 -7.09
C THR A 62 -1.09 7.02 -6.28
N HIS A 63 -0.11 6.74 -5.42
CA HIS A 63 0.58 7.77 -4.65
C HIS A 63 1.30 8.79 -5.54
N GLN A 64 1.93 8.32 -6.61
CA GLN A 64 2.61 9.19 -7.57
C GLN A 64 1.62 10.14 -8.27
N ILE A 65 0.44 9.65 -8.65
CA ILE A 65 -0.58 10.45 -9.34
C ILE A 65 -1.27 11.43 -8.38
N CYS A 66 -1.54 11.02 -7.14
CA CYS A 66 -2.19 11.84 -6.12
C CYS A 66 -1.44 11.81 -4.79
N GLN A 67 -0.48 12.72 -4.63
CA GLN A 67 0.42 12.79 -3.47
C GLN A 67 -0.28 13.10 -2.13
N ASN A 68 -1.52 13.58 -2.17
CA ASN A 68 -2.31 13.95 -0.99
C ASN A 68 -3.55 13.06 -0.78
N CYS A 69 -3.72 12.01 -1.59
CA CYS A 69 -4.83 11.08 -1.43
C CYS A 69 -4.54 10.07 -0.31
N SER A 70 -5.59 9.63 0.39
CA SER A 70 -5.49 8.47 1.27
C SER A 70 -5.62 7.18 0.46
N ILE A 71 -4.74 6.23 0.72
CA ILE A 71 -4.70 4.90 0.11
C ILE A 71 -5.23 3.87 1.11
N LEU A 72 -6.12 3.00 0.64
CA LEU A 72 -6.84 1.98 1.42
C LEU A 72 -6.58 0.58 0.87
#